data_AF-A0A8B2I1A2-F1
#
_entry.id   AF-A0A8B2I1A2-F1
#
_cell.length_a   1.000
_cell.length_b   1.000
_cell.length_c   1.000
_cell.angle_alpha   90.00
_cell.angle_beta   90.00
_cell.angle_gamma   90.00
#
_symmetry.space_group_name_H-M   'P 1'
#
loop_
_entity.id
_entity.type
_entity.pdbx_description
1 polymer ?
#
loop_
_entity_poly.entity_id
_entity_poly.type
_entity_poly.pdbx_seq_one_letter_code
_entity_poly.pdbx_strand_id
1 'polypeptide(L)'
;MSVNLISYNIEKISKDKLENQKESYLKDLSALSQNFHDRMFSSVISMLQPMSISSFISGLICSFDDGSSHINYNESRQFKLILWSIIGATRGGPNRARILNILITDPLNSHQIAKKLHLDHKTIRHHLKILVKNDLIKKSSEESYGATYVLTSIMQKNVEILKEIVTKMGDN
;
A
#
# COMPACT_ATOMS: atom_id res chain seq x y z
N MET A 1 28.91 41.01 -27.20
CA MET A 1 28.54 41.23 -25.78
C MET A 1 27.04 40.99 -25.49
N SER A 2 26.16 41.00 -26.50
CA SER A 2 24.69 40.97 -26.33
C SER A 2 24.02 39.59 -26.25
N VAL A 3 24.71 38.50 -26.62
CA VAL A 3 24.11 37.14 -26.69
C VAL A 3 23.99 36.48 -25.30
N ASN A 4 24.94 36.74 -24.39
CA ASN A 4 24.92 36.17 -23.03
C ASN A 4 23.81 36.75 -22.13
N LEU A 5 23.39 38.00 -22.35
CA LEU A 5 22.31 38.62 -21.58
C LEU A 5 20.94 38.02 -21.92
N ILE A 6 20.73 37.67 -23.19
CA ILE A 6 19.47 37.09 -23.67
C ILE A 6 19.33 35.66 -23.13
N SER A 7 20.37 34.82 -23.26
CA SER A 7 20.34 33.45 -22.73
C SER A 7 20.13 33.41 -21.21
N TYR A 8 20.79 34.31 -20.46
CA TYR A 8 20.60 34.40 -19.00
C TYR A 8 19.15 34.78 -18.62
N ASN A 9 18.55 35.73 -19.34
CA ASN A 9 17.17 36.11 -19.11
C ASN A 9 16.16 35.00 -19.46
N ILE A 10 16.39 34.25 -20.54
CA ILE A 10 15.49 33.14 -20.92
C ILE A 10 15.54 32.02 -19.88
N GLU A 11 16.72 31.66 -19.38
CA GLU A 11 16.86 30.61 -18.37
C GLU A 11 16.21 31.02 -17.02
N LYS A 12 16.35 32.30 -16.65
CA LYS A 12 15.72 32.85 -15.44
C LYS A 12 14.19 32.85 -15.54
N ILE A 13 13.63 33.29 -16.67
CA ILE A 13 12.18 33.28 -16.91
C ILE A 13 11.61 31.85 -16.91
N SER A 14 12.36 30.88 -17.42
CA SER A 14 11.94 29.47 -17.41
C SER A 14 11.92 28.89 -15.99
N LYS A 15 12.92 29.22 -15.16
CA LYS A 15 12.97 28.82 -13.74
C LYS A 15 11.86 29.48 -12.92
N ASP A 16 11.63 30.78 -13.10
CA ASP A 16 10.58 31.51 -12.41
C ASP A 16 9.18 30.98 -12.76
N LYS A 17 8.96 30.57 -14.02
CA LYS A 17 7.69 29.96 -14.44
C LYS A 17 7.48 28.56 -13.85
N LEU A 18 8.56 27.77 -13.72
CA LEU A 18 8.52 26.44 -13.11
C LEU A 18 8.31 26.50 -11.59
N GLU A 19 8.90 27.49 -10.92
CA GLU A 19 8.79 27.69 -9.47
C GLU A 19 7.40 28.18 -9.08
N ASN A 20 6.85 29.14 -9.82
CA ASN A 20 5.45 29.56 -9.67
C ASN A 20 4.45 28.41 -9.91
N GLN A 21 4.76 27.54 -10.88
CA GLN A 21 3.93 26.37 -11.14
C GLN A 21 4.02 25.35 -9.99
N LYS A 22 5.22 25.10 -9.44
CA LYS A 22 5.41 24.23 -8.27
C LYS A 22 4.68 24.76 -7.03
N GLU A 23 4.76 26.06 -6.78
CA GLU A 23 4.06 26.72 -5.67
C GLU A 23 2.53 26.52 -5.75
N SER A 24 1.95 26.61 -6.96
CA SER A 24 0.52 26.33 -7.17
C SER A 24 0.16 24.90 -6.78
N TYR A 25 0.94 23.91 -7.24
CA TYR A 25 0.71 22.51 -6.91
C TYR A 25 0.89 22.22 -5.41
N LEU A 26 1.89 22.82 -4.77
CA LEU A 26 2.14 22.66 -3.34
C LEU A 26 1.04 23.29 -2.49
N LYS A 27 0.46 24.41 -2.94
CA LYS A 27 -0.69 25.05 -2.30
C LYS A 27 -1.95 24.19 -2.42
N ASP A 28 -2.18 23.60 -3.59
CA ASP A 28 -3.30 22.67 -3.80
C ASP A 28 -3.12 21.37 -3.01
N LEU A 29 -1.89 20.83 -2.91
CA LEU A 29 -1.59 19.63 -2.11
C LEU A 29 -1.73 19.87 -0.60
N SER A 30 -1.27 21.03 -0.10
CA SER A 30 -1.40 21.38 1.31
C SER A 30 -2.85 21.67 1.70
N ALA A 31 -3.63 22.32 0.82
CA ALA A 31 -5.07 22.49 0.99
C ALA A 31 -5.80 21.14 0.97
N LEU A 32 -5.40 20.20 0.12
CA LEU A 32 -5.96 18.85 0.09
C LEU A 32 -5.61 18.07 1.37
N SER A 33 -4.40 18.24 1.91
CA SER A 33 -3.94 17.60 3.15
C SER A 33 -4.61 18.18 4.40
N GLN A 34 -4.84 19.50 4.48
CA GLN A 34 -5.53 20.11 5.63
C GLN A 34 -7.02 19.75 5.65
N ASN A 35 -7.67 19.75 4.47
CA ASN A 35 -9.04 19.25 4.35
C ASN A 35 -9.17 17.74 4.62
N PHE A 36 -8.10 16.97 4.41
CA PHE A 36 -8.04 15.56 4.74
C PHE A 36 -7.91 15.32 6.24
N HIS A 37 -7.16 16.15 6.98
CA HIS A 37 -6.99 16.00 8.43
C HIS A 37 -8.22 16.48 9.23
N ASP A 38 -8.81 17.63 8.89
CA ASP A 38 -9.90 18.21 9.70
C ASP A 38 -11.23 17.46 9.59
N ARG A 39 -11.49 16.82 8.45
CA ARG A 39 -12.73 16.04 8.23
C ARG A 39 -12.61 14.58 8.64
N MET A 40 -11.39 14.04 8.71
CA MET A 40 -11.15 12.65 9.12
C MET A 40 -11.20 12.48 10.63
N PHE A 41 -10.63 13.39 11.42
CA PHE A 41 -10.44 13.10 12.85
C PHE A 41 -11.64 13.44 13.74
N SER A 42 -12.41 14.50 13.46
CA SER A 42 -13.54 14.88 14.33
C SER A 42 -14.78 13.97 14.21
N SER A 43 -15.02 13.36 13.05
CA SER A 43 -16.13 12.39 12.88
C SER A 43 -15.74 10.94 13.23
N VAL A 44 -14.47 10.56 13.07
CA VAL A 44 -14.01 9.17 13.32
C VAL A 44 -13.84 8.89 14.82
N ILE A 45 -13.51 9.89 15.64
CA ILE A 45 -13.35 9.74 17.10
C ILE A 45 -14.70 9.43 17.80
N SER A 46 -15.83 9.92 17.29
CA SER A 46 -17.15 9.73 17.93
C SER A 46 -17.84 8.40 17.57
N MET A 47 -17.34 7.68 16.57
CA MET A 47 -17.99 6.49 15.99
C MET A 47 -17.24 5.17 16.26
N LEU A 48 -16.29 5.16 17.20
CA LEU A 48 -15.48 3.99 17.56
C LEU A 48 -16.29 2.87 18.26
N GLN A 49 -16.96 2.06 17.45
CA GLN A 49 -17.24 0.63 17.66
C GLN A 49 -16.82 -0.11 16.35
N PRO A 50 -16.44 -1.40 16.41
CA PRO A 50 -15.25 -1.93 15.74
C PRO A 50 -15.47 -2.22 14.25
N MET A 51 -15.21 -1.26 13.36
CA MET A 51 -15.27 -1.47 11.91
C MET A 51 -13.91 -1.73 11.27
N SER A 52 -13.90 -2.67 10.31
CA SER A 52 -12.71 -3.07 9.55
C SER A 52 -12.36 -2.05 8.46
N ILE A 53 -11.08 -1.69 8.37
CA ILE A 53 -10.49 -0.67 7.48
C ILE A 53 -10.90 -0.79 5.99
N SER A 54 -11.30 -1.96 5.48
CA SER A 54 -11.67 -2.06 4.05
C SER A 54 -12.98 -1.37 3.68
N SER A 55 -13.92 -1.17 4.61
CA SER A 55 -15.14 -0.40 4.31
C SER A 55 -14.81 1.07 4.05
N PHE A 56 -13.70 1.55 4.61
CA PHE A 56 -13.22 2.91 4.40
C PHE A 56 -12.56 3.08 3.03
N ILE A 57 -11.78 2.08 2.58
CA ILE A 57 -11.14 2.10 1.27
C ILE A 57 -12.15 1.87 0.13
N SER A 58 -13.23 1.11 0.39
CA SER A 58 -14.31 0.88 -0.58
C SER A 58 -15.00 2.18 -1.01
N GLY A 59 -15.20 3.14 -0.10
CA GLY A 59 -15.83 4.43 -0.43
C GLY A 59 -14.97 5.34 -1.31
N LEU A 60 -13.64 5.15 -1.32
CA LEU A 60 -12.72 5.95 -2.13
C LEU A 60 -12.45 5.33 -3.52
N ILE A 61 -12.81 4.05 -3.71
CA ILE A 61 -12.52 3.26 -4.93
C ILE A 61 -13.81 2.86 -5.68
N CYS A 62 -14.97 2.80 -5.03
CA CYS A 62 -16.22 2.36 -5.66
C CYS A 62 -16.93 3.49 -6.42
N SER A 63 -16.52 3.68 -7.66
CA SER A 63 -17.39 4.08 -8.77
C SER A 63 -16.96 3.29 -10.01
N PHE A 64 -17.00 1.96 -9.94
CA PHE A 64 -16.74 1.11 -11.11
C PHE A 64 -17.28 -0.31 -10.85
N ASP A 65 -18.52 -0.56 -11.30
CA ASP A 65 -19.09 -1.90 -11.44
C ASP A 65 -18.90 -2.33 -12.90
N ASP A 66 -18.03 -3.32 -13.14
CA ASP A 66 -18.28 -4.39 -14.12
C ASP A 66 -17.42 -5.62 -13.81
N GLY A 67 -18.03 -6.79 -13.94
CA GLY A 67 -17.41 -8.08 -13.67
C GLY A 67 -16.45 -8.49 -14.78
N SER A 68 -15.15 -8.24 -14.59
CA SER A 68 -14.06 -9.02 -15.21
C SER A 68 -12.72 -8.58 -14.60
N SER A 69 -12.03 -9.47 -13.91
CA SER A 69 -10.75 -9.18 -13.26
C SER A 69 -9.57 -9.20 -14.23
N HIS A 70 -9.61 -8.34 -15.25
CA HIS A 70 -8.39 -7.81 -15.84
C HIS A 70 -8.05 -6.51 -15.09
N ILE A 71 -7.43 -6.64 -13.91
CA ILE A 71 -6.84 -5.47 -13.26
C ILE A 71 -5.66 -5.04 -14.13
N ASN A 72 -5.93 -4.08 -15.01
CA ASN A 72 -4.93 -3.35 -15.77
C ASN A 72 -4.33 -2.30 -14.83
N TYR A 73 -3.37 -2.74 -14.03
CA TYR A 73 -2.59 -1.81 -13.25
C TYR A 73 -1.63 -1.08 -14.20
N ASN A 74 -1.55 0.23 -14.08
CA ASN A 74 -0.41 1.01 -14.58
C ASN A 74 0.79 0.79 -13.60
N GLU A 75 1.45 -0.39 -13.70
CA GLU A 75 1.37 -1.47 -12.69
C GLU A 75 2.01 -1.29 -11.31
N SER A 76 3.15 -0.62 -11.21
CA SER A 76 3.98 -0.68 -9.99
C SER A 76 3.66 0.40 -8.95
N ARG A 77 3.32 1.63 -9.37
CA ARG A 77 3.17 2.77 -8.44
C ARG A 77 1.95 2.62 -7.52
N GLN A 78 0.79 2.29 -8.08
CA GLN A 78 -0.43 2.12 -7.29
C GLN A 78 -0.35 0.89 -6.39
N PHE A 79 0.14 -0.24 -6.91
CA PHE A 79 0.34 -1.45 -6.11
C PHE A 79 1.31 -1.21 -4.96
N LYS A 80 2.39 -0.46 -5.20
CA LYS A 80 3.35 -0.06 -4.17
C LYS A 80 2.73 0.77 -3.05
N LEU A 81 1.85 1.71 -3.36
CA LEU A 81 1.14 2.50 -2.35
C LEU A 81 0.21 1.63 -1.49
N ILE A 82 -0.53 0.73 -2.12
CA ILE A 82 -1.40 -0.23 -1.41
C ILE A 82 -0.56 -1.13 -0.51
N LEU A 83 0.52 -1.70 -1.04
CA LEU A 83 1.40 -2.59 -0.28
C LEU A 83 2.08 -1.85 0.88
N TRP A 84 2.52 -0.60 0.66
CA TRP A 84 3.05 0.26 1.71
C TRP A 84 2.02 0.55 2.80
N SER A 85 0.76 0.82 2.45
CA SER A 85 -0.30 1.03 3.44
C SER A 85 -0.50 -0.20 4.33
N ILE A 86 -0.43 -1.40 3.75
CA ILE A 86 -0.64 -2.67 4.47
C ILE A 86 0.57 -3.06 5.33
N ILE A 87 1.79 -2.74 4.88
CA ILE A 87 3.04 -3.27 5.45
C ILE A 87 3.91 -2.19 6.08
N GLY A 88 4.08 -1.03 5.44
CA GLY A 88 4.93 0.05 5.94
C GLY A 88 4.25 0.95 6.98
N ALA A 89 2.97 1.26 6.78
CA ALA A 89 2.27 2.28 7.58
C ALA A 89 1.58 1.76 8.85
N THR A 90 1.83 0.50 9.25
CA THR A 90 1.03 -0.17 10.28
C THR A 90 1.87 -0.93 11.28
N ARG A 91 1.44 -0.94 12.56
CA ARG A 91 2.17 -1.62 13.64
C ARG A 91 2.39 -3.13 13.42
N GLY A 92 1.42 -3.80 12.77
CA GLY A 92 1.51 -5.22 12.40
C GLY A 92 2.19 -5.49 11.07
N GLY A 93 2.69 -4.45 10.42
CA GLY A 93 3.29 -4.47 9.09
C GLY A 93 4.53 -5.34 8.97
N PRO A 94 5.53 -5.23 9.86
CA PRO A 94 6.73 -6.08 9.83
C PRO A 94 6.41 -7.58 9.84
N ASN A 95 5.42 -8.00 10.65
CA ASN A 95 5.00 -9.40 10.68
C ASN A 95 4.30 -9.84 9.39
N ARG A 96 3.49 -8.97 8.77
CA ARG A 96 2.91 -9.24 7.44
C ARG A 96 3.98 -9.37 6.36
N ALA A 97 5.01 -8.54 6.38
CA ALA A 97 6.15 -8.66 5.48
C ALA A 97 6.86 -10.01 5.63
N ARG A 98 7.12 -10.42 6.89
CA ARG A 98 7.71 -11.73 7.21
C ARG A 98 6.86 -12.89 6.70
N ILE A 99 5.54 -12.81 6.84
CA ILE A 99 4.61 -13.82 6.30
C ILE A 99 4.68 -13.87 4.77
N LEU A 100 4.67 -12.72 4.09
CA LEU A 100 4.79 -12.71 2.63
C LEU A 100 6.12 -13.30 2.18
N ASN A 101 7.23 -12.97 2.86
CA ASN A 101 8.55 -13.49 2.54
C ASN A 101 8.64 -15.02 2.62
N ILE A 102 8.08 -15.65 3.66
CA ILE A 102 8.10 -17.11 3.77
C ILE A 102 7.18 -17.79 2.73
N LEU A 103 6.12 -17.10 2.29
CA LEU A 103 5.18 -17.59 1.28
C LEU A 103 5.69 -17.42 -0.16
N ILE A 104 6.77 -16.65 -0.37
CA ILE A 104 7.50 -16.64 -1.65
C ILE A 104 8.17 -18.00 -1.88
N THR A 105 8.72 -18.60 -0.81
CA THR A 105 9.45 -19.85 -0.90
C THR A 105 8.50 -21.04 -1.06
N ASP A 106 7.55 -21.19 -0.13
CA ASP A 106 6.69 -22.37 -0.08
C ASP A 106 5.24 -22.02 0.29
N PRO A 107 4.26 -22.78 -0.23
CA PRO A 107 2.90 -22.81 0.32
C PRO A 107 2.90 -23.34 1.75
N LEU A 108 2.38 -22.55 2.70
CA LEU A 108 2.39 -22.93 4.12
C LEU A 108 1.02 -22.76 4.76
N ASN A 109 0.68 -23.66 5.67
CA ASN A 109 -0.52 -23.52 6.49
C ASN A 109 -0.29 -22.53 7.66
N SER A 110 -1.36 -22.06 8.28
CA SER A 110 -1.29 -21.06 9.35
C SER A 110 -0.48 -21.53 10.58
N HIS A 111 -0.53 -22.82 10.92
CA HIS A 111 0.24 -23.37 12.04
C HIS A 111 1.74 -23.43 11.74
N GLN A 112 2.12 -23.80 10.52
CA GLN A 112 3.50 -23.82 10.04
C GLN A 112 4.09 -22.42 10.01
N ILE A 113 3.31 -21.42 9.55
CA ILE A 113 3.70 -20.01 9.57
C ILE A 113 3.96 -19.55 11.01
N ALA A 114 3.05 -19.85 11.94
CA ALA A 114 3.21 -19.52 13.36
C ALA A 114 4.48 -20.13 13.96
N LYS A 115 4.77 -21.40 13.63
CA LYS A 115 5.98 -22.08 14.07
C LYS A 115 7.25 -21.46 13.49
N LYS A 116 7.28 -21.17 12.18
CA LYS A 116 8.45 -20.55 11.51
C LYS A 116 8.75 -19.14 12.02
N LEU A 117 7.71 -18.37 12.36
CA LEU A 117 7.88 -16.99 12.83
C LEU A 117 7.98 -16.86 14.35
N HIS A 118 7.80 -17.97 15.09
CA HIS A 118 7.71 -17.99 16.56
C HIS A 118 6.66 -17.00 17.09
N LEU A 119 5.49 -16.96 16.44
CA LEU A 119 4.37 -16.08 16.79
C LEU A 119 3.14 -16.89 17.21
N ASP A 120 2.27 -16.28 18.01
CA ASP A 120 1.01 -16.89 18.40
C ASP A 120 0.09 -17.15 17.19
N HIS A 121 -0.62 -18.28 17.20
CA HIS A 121 -1.48 -18.70 16.09
C HIS A 121 -2.63 -17.71 15.82
N LYS A 122 -3.21 -17.09 16.86
CA LYS A 122 -4.29 -16.10 16.69
C LYS A 122 -3.74 -14.84 16.01
N THR A 123 -2.52 -14.44 16.34
CA THR A 123 -1.82 -13.32 15.70
C THR A 123 -1.60 -13.59 14.22
N ILE A 124 -1.07 -14.77 13.87
CA ILE A 124 -0.90 -15.17 12.47
C ILE A 124 -2.23 -15.23 11.73
N ARG A 125 -3.27 -15.81 12.33
CA ARG A 125 -4.61 -15.87 11.73
C ARG A 125 -5.16 -14.49 11.42
N HIS A 126 -4.95 -13.53 12.31
CA HIS A 126 -5.34 -12.14 12.09
C HIS A 126 -4.58 -11.52 10.92
N HIS A 127 -3.26 -11.69 10.84
CA HIS A 127 -2.46 -11.21 9.71
C HIS A 127 -2.88 -11.83 8.38
N LEU A 128 -3.09 -13.16 8.34
CA LEU A 128 -3.54 -13.87 7.15
C LEU A 128 -4.91 -13.38 6.67
N LYS A 129 -5.84 -13.08 7.59
CA LYS A 129 -7.14 -12.50 7.24
C LYS A 129 -6.98 -11.15 6.53
N ILE A 130 -6.08 -10.29 7.00
CA ILE A 130 -5.81 -8.99 6.37
C ILE A 130 -5.16 -9.19 4.99
N LEU A 131 -4.20 -10.10 4.86
CA LEU A 131 -3.51 -10.34 3.60
C LEU A 131 -4.45 -10.94 2.53
N VAL A 132 -5.35 -11.87 2.92
CA VAL A 132 -6.38 -12.41 2.03
C VAL A 132 -7.36 -11.32 1.61
N LYS A 133 -7.80 -10.48 2.55
CA LYS A 133 -8.76 -9.40 2.29
C LYS A 133 -8.24 -8.35 1.28
N ASN A 134 -6.93 -8.24 1.11
CA ASN A 134 -6.30 -7.31 0.17
C ASN A 134 -5.71 -8.02 -1.05
N ASP A 135 -6.15 -9.25 -1.33
CA ASP A 135 -5.74 -10.05 -2.49
C ASP A 135 -4.21 -10.24 -2.63
N LEU A 136 -3.48 -10.21 -1.52
CA LEU A 136 -2.03 -10.47 -1.51
C LEU A 136 -1.73 -11.96 -1.44
N ILE A 137 -2.60 -12.70 -0.75
CA ILE A 137 -2.51 -14.15 -0.61
C ILE A 137 -3.88 -14.79 -0.82
N LYS A 138 -3.90 -16.03 -1.26
CA LYS A 138 -5.10 -16.86 -1.36
C LYS A 138 -4.91 -18.18 -0.62
N LYS A 139 -6.02 -18.79 -0.23
CA LYS A 139 -6.02 -20.17 0.29
C LYS A 139 -6.03 -21.15 -0.89
N SER A 140 -5.38 -22.29 -0.73
CA SER A 140 -5.46 -23.39 -1.71
C SER A 140 -6.83 -24.07 -1.75
N SER A 141 -7.54 -24.08 -0.62
CA SER A 141 -8.89 -24.62 -0.49
C SER A 141 -9.72 -23.74 0.46
N GLU A 142 -10.98 -23.48 0.12
CA GLU A 142 -11.87 -22.66 0.97
C GLU A 142 -12.40 -23.42 2.19
N GLU A 143 -12.59 -24.74 2.07
CA GLU A 143 -13.32 -25.54 3.05
C GLU A 143 -12.44 -26.39 3.99
N SER A 144 -11.13 -26.51 3.75
CA SER A 144 -10.31 -27.43 4.55
C SER A 144 -9.68 -26.79 5.80
N TYR A 145 -9.85 -27.49 6.93
CA TYR A 145 -9.06 -27.27 8.14
C TYR A 145 -7.62 -27.71 7.86
N GLY A 146 -6.76 -26.75 7.50
CA GLY A 146 -5.39 -27.02 7.10
C GLY A 146 -4.97 -26.39 5.77
N ALA A 147 -5.86 -25.63 5.12
CA ALA A 147 -5.56 -24.92 3.88
C ALA A 147 -4.20 -24.19 3.93
N THR A 148 -3.39 -24.43 2.91
CA THR A 148 -2.15 -23.70 2.70
C THR A 148 -2.45 -22.33 2.10
N TYR A 149 -1.62 -21.36 2.44
CA TYR A 149 -1.65 -20.04 1.87
C TYR A 149 -0.59 -19.95 0.79
N VAL A 150 -0.94 -19.28 -0.31
CA VAL A 150 -0.04 -18.99 -1.42
C VAL A 150 -0.21 -17.54 -1.85
N LEU A 151 0.83 -16.96 -2.43
CA LEU A 151 0.73 -15.64 -3.04
C LEU A 151 -0.26 -15.65 -4.21
N THR A 152 -0.98 -14.55 -4.39
CA THR A 152 -1.77 -14.34 -5.61
C THR A 152 -0.85 -14.03 -6.79
N SER A 153 -1.34 -14.22 -8.01
CA SER A 153 -0.55 -13.95 -9.23
C SER A 153 -0.11 -12.48 -9.32
N ILE A 154 -0.92 -11.55 -8.81
CA ILE A 154 -0.59 -10.12 -8.75
C ILE A 154 0.59 -9.91 -7.79
N MET A 155 0.52 -10.50 -6.59
CA MET A 155 1.59 -10.38 -5.61
C MET A 155 2.89 -11.03 -6.10
N GLN A 156 2.80 -12.19 -6.76
CA GLN A 156 3.96 -12.90 -7.34
C GLN A 156 4.70 -12.05 -8.39
N LYS A 157 3.96 -11.36 -9.28
CA LYS A 157 4.55 -10.45 -10.26
C LYS A 157 5.24 -9.24 -9.63
N ASN A 158 4.82 -8.84 -8.44
CA ASN A 158 5.26 -7.62 -7.75
C ASN A 158 6.13 -7.90 -6.51
N VAL A 159 6.75 -9.07 -6.42
CA VAL A 159 7.62 -9.44 -5.27
C VAL A 159 8.78 -8.47 -5.09
N GLU A 160 9.31 -7.89 -6.16
CA GLU A 160 10.40 -6.91 -6.06
C GLU A 160 9.99 -5.64 -5.31
N ILE A 161 8.71 -5.24 -5.40
CA ILE A 161 8.18 -4.10 -4.66
C ILE A 161 8.15 -4.40 -3.16
N LEU A 162 7.81 -5.64 -2.78
CA LEU A 162 7.87 -6.07 -1.38
C LEU A 162 9.30 -5.96 -0.84
N LYS A 163 10.29 -6.46 -1.59
CA LYS A 163 11.70 -6.38 -1.20
C LYS A 163 12.13 -4.93 -1.02
N GLU A 164 11.81 -4.06 -1.97
CA GLU A 164 12.13 -2.63 -1.89
C GLU A 164 11.54 -1.98 -0.63
N ILE A 165 10.28 -2.25 -0.33
CA ILE A 165 9.61 -1.72 0.87
C ILE A 165 10.27 -2.25 2.14
N VAL A 166 10.58 -3.55 2.20
CA VAL A 166 11.23 -4.17 3.36
C VAL A 166 12.61 -3.60 3.62
N THR A 167 13.42 -3.41 2.58
CA THR A 167 14.72 -2.75 2.68
C THR A 167 14.58 -1.34 3.25
N LYS A 168 13.66 -0.53 2.72
CA LYS A 168 13.40 0.83 3.21
C LYS A 168 12.93 0.90 4.67
N MET A 169 12.27 -0.15 5.17
CA MET A 169 11.85 -0.21 6.57
C MET A 169 12.99 -0.62 7.50
N GLY A 170 13.94 -1.43 7.04
CA GLY A 170 15.06 -1.93 7.84
C GLY A 170 16.28 -1.00 7.89
N ASP A 171 16.37 -0.06 6.95
CA ASP A 171 17.45 0.95 6.87
C ASP A 171 17.19 2.21 7.74
N ASN A 172 16.16 2.21 8.59
CA ASN A 172 15.83 3.29 9.54
C ASN A 172 16.01 2.81 10.99
#